data_AF-A0A497STX6-F1
#
_entry.id   AF-A0A497STX6-F1
#
_cell.length_a   1.000
_cell.length_b   1.000
_cell.length_c   1.000
_cell.angle_alpha   90.00
_cell.angle_beta   90.00
_cell.angle_gamma   90.00
#
_symmetry.space_group_name_H-M   'P 1'
#
loop_
_entity.id
_entity.type
_entity.pdbx_description
1 polymer ?
#
loop_
_entity_poly.entity_id
_entity_poly.type
_entity_poly.pdbx_seq_one_letter_code
_entity_poly.pdbx_strand_id
1 'polypeptide(L)'
;MLHPVNQPVDLEAVFPARAPYPRPTGFRWQGRRYRVEEVHLVHERREGATRLLLYSVTADGALIQLLYDSSRARWYLDGVYVEEG
;
A
#
# COMPACT_ATOMS: atom_id res chain seq x y z
N MET A 1 -0.77 5.75 -16.42
CA MET A 1 0.59 5.23 -16.18
C MET A 1 0.90 5.17 -14.68
N LEU A 2 1.72 4.21 -14.23
CA LEU A 2 2.23 4.19 -12.84
C LEU A 2 3.43 5.13 -12.70
N HIS A 3 3.35 6.04 -11.75
CA HIS A 3 4.45 6.93 -11.35
C HIS A 3 5.04 6.46 -10.01
N PRO A 4 6.32 6.03 -9.97
CA PRO A 4 6.95 5.56 -8.75
C PRO A 4 7.18 6.71 -7.76
N VAL A 5 7.01 6.44 -6.47
CA VAL A 5 7.19 7.39 -5.36
C VAL A 5 8.21 6.87 -4.35
N ASN A 6 8.09 5.62 -3.90
CA ASN A 6 8.99 4.95 -2.96
C ASN A 6 9.25 5.71 -1.65
N GLN A 7 8.21 6.25 -1.01
CA GLN A 7 8.33 7.00 0.24
C GLN A 7 7.63 6.29 1.41
N PRO A 8 8.21 6.31 2.62
CA PRO A 8 7.57 5.71 3.78
C PRO A 8 6.28 6.45 4.16
N VAL A 9 5.31 5.70 4.68
CA VAL A 9 4.02 6.24 5.15
C VAL A 9 3.65 5.65 6.50
N ASP A 10 2.87 6.41 7.28
CA ASP A 10 2.19 5.86 8.45
C ASP A 10 0.92 5.17 7.96
N LEU A 11 0.72 3.89 8.29
CA LEU A 11 -0.43 3.12 7.82
C LEU A 11 -1.35 2.71 8.97
N GLU A 12 -2.64 2.77 8.71
CA GLU A 12 -3.68 2.16 9.53
C GLU A 12 -4.18 0.89 8.83
N ALA A 13 -4.24 -0.22 9.57
CA ALA A 13 -4.75 -1.47 9.06
C ALA A 13 -5.47 -2.27 10.13
N VAL A 14 -6.43 -3.07 9.68
CA VAL A 14 -7.00 -4.17 10.45
C VAL A 14 -6.19 -5.43 10.16
N PHE A 15 -6.01 -6.28 11.16
CA PHE A 15 -5.47 -7.63 11.02
C PHE A 15 -6.60 -8.63 11.24
N PRO A 16 -7.36 -8.99 10.19
CA PRO A 16 -8.49 -9.89 10.36
C PRO A 16 -7.99 -11.28 10.75
N ALA A 17 -8.63 -11.91 11.75
CA ALA A 17 -8.21 -13.19 12.29
C ALA A 17 -8.13 -14.34 11.27
N ARG A 18 -8.81 -14.22 10.11
CA ARG A 18 -8.90 -15.24 9.07
C ARG A 18 -8.37 -14.78 7.70
N ALA A 19 -7.74 -13.61 7.62
CA ALA A 19 -7.15 -13.12 6.38
C ALA A 19 -5.63 -13.37 6.38
N PRO A 20 -5.03 -13.73 5.22
CA PRO A 20 -3.59 -13.97 5.14
C PRO A 20 -2.75 -12.68 5.27
N TYR A 21 -3.38 -11.52 5.07
CA TYR A 21 -2.72 -10.22 5.00
C TYR A 21 -3.48 -9.15 5.81
N PRO A 22 -2.76 -8.15 6.34
CA PRO A 22 -3.38 -6.94 6.87
C PRO A 22 -4.25 -6.26 5.81
N ARG A 23 -5.36 -5.67 6.23
CA ARG A 23 -6.25 -4.86 5.38
C ARG A 23 -6.05 -3.38 5.69
N PRO A 24 -5.41 -2.60 4.81
CA PRO A 24 -5.29 -1.16 4.96
C PRO A 24 -6.66 -0.48 5.05
N THR A 25 -6.78 0.50 5.93
CA THR A 25 -7.97 1.35 6.09
C THR A 25 -7.69 2.83 5.82
N GLY A 26 -6.42 3.23 5.92
CA GLY A 26 -5.96 4.58 5.62
C GLY A 26 -4.46 4.71 5.80
N PHE A 27 -3.89 5.81 5.33
CA PHE A 27 -2.49 6.12 5.57
C PHE A 27 -2.24 7.63 5.57
N ARG A 28 -1.10 8.05 6.11
CA ARG A 28 -0.64 9.44 6.12
C ARG A 28 0.62 9.59 5.28
N TRP A 29 0.57 10.50 4.32
CA TRP A 29 1.69 10.85 3.46
C TRP A 29 1.77 12.37 3.31
N GLN A 30 2.97 12.94 3.49
CA GLN A 30 3.22 14.39 3.44
C GLN A 30 2.24 15.24 4.28
N GLY A 31 1.87 14.75 5.47
CA GLY A 31 0.94 15.43 6.37
C GLY A 31 -0.53 15.32 5.99
N ARG A 32 -0.86 14.74 4.83
CA ARG A 32 -2.24 14.45 4.40
C ARG A 32 -2.63 13.02 4.73
N ARG A 33 -3.88 12.85 5.18
CA ARG A 33 -4.51 11.54 5.41
C ARG A 33 -5.26 11.12 4.16
N TYR A 34 -5.08 9.87 3.76
CA TYR A 34 -5.75 9.22 2.64
C TYR A 34 -6.59 8.08 3.21
N ARG A 35 -7.88 8.04 2.88
CA ARG A 35 -8.75 6.94 3.27
C ARG A 35 -8.68 5.85 2.21
N VAL A 36 -8.39 4.63 2.61
CA VAL A 36 -8.48 3.49 1.70
C VAL A 36 -9.95 3.13 1.53
N GLU A 37 -10.43 3.22 0.30
CA GLU A 37 -11.81 2.92 -0.09
C GLU A 37 -11.94 1.43 -0.42
N GLU A 38 -11.01 0.93 -1.23
CA GLU A 38 -11.01 -0.44 -1.72
C GLU A 38 -9.59 -0.98 -1.86
N VAL A 39 -9.43 -2.28 -1.62
CA VAL A 39 -8.20 -3.03 -1.89
C VAL A 39 -8.50 -3.99 -3.04
N HIS A 40 -7.96 -3.71 -4.21
CA HIS A 40 -8.23 -4.46 -5.45
C HIS A 40 -7.41 -5.74 -5.53
N LEU A 41 -6.14 -5.65 -5.15
CA LEU A 41 -5.19 -6.74 -5.25
C LEU A 41 -4.22 -6.70 -4.09
N VAL A 42 -3.89 -7.88 -3.57
CA VAL A 42 -2.74 -8.09 -2.69
C VAL A 42 -1.93 -9.23 -3.27
N HIS A 43 -0.65 -9.01 -3.53
CA HIS A 43 0.25 -10.06 -3.96
C HIS A 43 1.55 -10.04 -3.17
N GLU A 44 2.13 -11.22 -3.01
CA GLU A 44 3.41 -11.41 -2.35
C GLU A 44 4.54 -11.43 -3.37
N ARG A 45 5.64 -10.76 -3.05
CA ARG A 45 6.92 -10.87 -3.74
C ARG A 45 7.99 -11.25 -2.74
N ARG A 46 8.93 -12.09 -3.15
CA ARG A 46 10.09 -12.46 -2.35
C ARG A 46 11.35 -11.86 -2.95
N GLU A 47 12.12 -11.18 -2.11
CA GLU A 47 13.44 -10.65 -2.45
C GLU A 47 14.47 -11.27 -1.53
N GLY A 48 15.10 -12.35 -1.99
CA GLY A 48 15.90 -13.22 -1.15
C GLY A 48 15.07 -13.75 0.03
N ALA A 49 15.45 -13.38 1.25
CA ALA A 49 14.73 -13.75 2.47
C ALA A 49 13.56 -12.80 2.82
N THR A 50 13.49 -11.62 2.19
CA THR A 50 12.51 -10.60 2.51
C THR A 50 11.19 -10.87 1.81
N ARG A 51 10.11 -10.91 2.59
CA ARG A 51 8.73 -10.98 2.08
C ARG A 51 8.19 -9.57 1.93
N LEU A 52 7.79 -9.21 0.71
CA LEU A 52 7.15 -7.96 0.37
C LEU A 52 5.68 -8.23 0.06
N LEU A 53 4.78 -7.41 0.61
CA LEU A 53 3.37 -7.43 0.22
C LEU A 53 3.06 -6.17 -0.56
N LEU A 54 2.58 -6.33 -1.79
CA LEU A 54 2.19 -5.24 -2.66
C LEU A 54 0.67 -5.18 -2.72
N TYR A 55 0.14 -3.99 -2.51
CA TYR A 55 -1.28 -3.71 -2.49
C TYR A 55 -1.61 -2.72 -3.60
N SER A 56 -2.64 -3.02 -4.38
CA SER A 56 -3.30 -2.04 -5.26
C SER A 56 -4.59 -1.59 -4.57
N VAL A 57 -4.72 -0.29 -4.32
CA VAL A 57 -5.82 0.28 -3.56
C VAL A 57 -6.39 1.52 -4.25
N THR A 58 -7.69 1.77 -4.09
CA THR A 58 -8.23 3.12 -4.30
C THR A 58 -8.20 3.86 -2.96
N ALA A 59 -7.63 5.05 -2.94
CA ALA A 59 -7.67 5.94 -1.78
C ALA A 59 -7.90 7.39 -2.21
N ASP A 60 -8.89 8.04 -1.60
CA ASP A 60 -9.38 9.37 -1.98
C ASP A 60 -9.59 9.52 -3.50
N GLY A 61 -10.19 8.51 -4.14
CA GLY A 61 -10.43 8.45 -5.59
C GLY A 61 -9.20 8.21 -6.49
N ALA A 62 -7.99 8.04 -5.93
CA ALA A 62 -6.78 7.74 -6.69
C ALA A 62 -6.39 6.25 -6.59
N LEU A 63 -5.93 5.66 -7.69
CA LEU A 63 -5.37 4.31 -7.69
C LEU A 63 -3.89 4.36 -7.27
N ILE A 64 -3.56 3.61 -6.21
CA ILE A 64 -2.29 3.71 -5.49
C ILE A 64 -1.70 2.32 -5.26
N GLN A 65 -0.37 2.21 -5.37
CA GLN A 65 0.38 1.06 -4.89
C GLN A 65 0.99 1.32 -3.51
N LEU A 66 0.69 0.44 -2.56
CA LEU A 66 1.36 0.39 -1.26
C LEU A 66 2.24 -0.86 -1.19
N LEU A 67 3.37 -0.73 -0.50
CA LEU A 67 4.32 -1.81 -0.26
C LEU A 67 4.52 -1.98 1.25
N TYR A 68 4.38 -3.20 1.74
CA TYR A 68 4.82 -3.58 3.08
C TYR A 68 6.11 -4.41 3.01
N ASP A 69 7.16 -3.89 3.62
CA ASP A 69 8.42 -4.59 3.84
C ASP A 69 8.41 -5.25 5.22
N SER A 70 8.26 -6.58 5.24
CA SER A 70 8.22 -7.36 6.47
C SER A 70 9.55 -7.38 7.23
N SER A 71 10.69 -7.16 6.56
CA SER A 71 12.00 -7.16 7.21
C SER A 71 12.21 -5.93 8.09
N ARG A 72 11.56 -4.81 7.71
CA ARG A 72 11.63 -3.52 8.41
C ARG A 72 10.34 -3.17 9.14
N ALA A 73 9.31 -4.01 9.02
CA ALA A 73 7.94 -3.73 9.44
C ALA A 73 7.47 -2.33 9.01
N ARG A 74 7.71 -1.95 7.74
CA ARG A 74 7.50 -0.60 7.23
C ARG A 74 6.63 -0.58 5.98
N TRP A 75 5.76 0.42 5.90
CA TRP A 75 4.91 0.70 4.75
C TRP A 75 5.48 1.83 3.91
N TYR A 76 5.28 1.71 2.59
CA TYR A 76 5.66 2.71 1.60
C TYR A 76 4.50 2.97 0.65
N LEU A 77 4.37 4.24 0.25
CA LEU A 77 3.72 4.61 -0.99
C LEU A 77 4.70 4.29 -2.12
N ASP A 78 4.46 3.18 -2.80
CA ASP A 78 5.34 2.64 -3.85
C ASP A 78 5.15 3.41 -5.16
N GLY A 79 3.90 3.70 -5.52
CA GLY A 79 3.57 4.51 -6.68
C GLY A 79 2.10 4.92 -6.75
N VAL A 80 1.81 5.83 -7.67
CA VAL A 80 0.46 6.35 -7.95
C VAL A 80 0.14 6.18 -9.44
N TYR A 81 -1.08 5.77 -9.77
CA TYR A 81 -1.52 5.73 -11.16
C TYR A 81 -2.14 7.07 -11.55
N VAL A 82 -1.71 7.60 -12.69
CA VAL A 82 -2.23 8.82 -13.28
C VAL A 82 -2.86 8.47 -14.63
N GLU A 83 -4.08 8.94 -14.88
CA GLU A 83 -4.70 8.81 -16.20
C GLU A 83 -4.01 9.77 -17.18
N GLU A 84 -3.68 9.29 -18.38
CA GLU A 84 -3.26 10.19 -19.47
C GLU A 84 -4.54 10.76 -20.09
N GLY A 85 -4.65 12.09 -20.09
CA GLY A 85 -5.73 12.83 -20.73
C GLY A 85 -5.57 12.96 -22.24
#